data_AF-A0A1J3DBX9-F1
#
_entry.id   AF-A0A1J3DBX9-F1
#
_cell.length_a   1.000
_cell.length_b   1.000
_cell.length_c   1.000
_cell.angle_alpha   90.00
_cell.angle_beta   90.00
_cell.angle_gamma   90.00
#
_symmetry.space_group_name_H-M   'P 1'
#
loop_
_entity.id
_entity.type
_entity.pdbx_description
1 polymer ?
#
loop_
_entity_poly.entity_id
_entity_poly.type
_entity_poly.pdbx_seq_one_letter_code
_entity_poly.pdbx_strand_id
1 'polypeptide(L)'
;GQVTKDKKDANVQLEMASSVKHGEGRSTSLGFEMQNAGKELAYTLRSETRFNSLRKNKAAAGLSVTVLGDLVSAGLKVEDKLIANKRFRMVMSGGAMTSRGDVAYGGSLEAQLRDREYPLGQCLSTLGLSVMDWHGDLAIGGNIQSQVPIGRSSNLVARANLNNRGAGQVSIRVNSSEQLQLAIVALVPLFKKLLSYCSPQQMQYGQ
;
A
#
# COMPACT_ATOMS: atom_id res chain seq x y z
N GLY A 1 1.60 -1.07 19.32
CA GLY A 1 0.57 -2.05 19.74
C GLY A 1 -0.79 -1.40 19.63
N GLN A 2 -1.73 -2.06 18.97
CA GLN A 2 -3.11 -1.61 18.81
C GLN A 2 -4.02 -2.63 19.48
N VAL A 3 -4.94 -2.14 20.31
CA VAL A 3 -5.96 -2.97 20.96
C VAL A 3 -7.30 -2.45 20.49
N THR A 4 -8.03 -3.29 19.77
CA THR A 4 -9.38 -2.97 19.30
C THR A 4 -10.34 -3.92 19.99
N LYS A 5 -11.27 -3.38 20.78
CA LYS A 5 -12.28 -4.16 21.50
C LYS A 5 -13.64 -3.89 20.88
N ASP A 6 -14.19 -4.87 20.18
CA ASP A 6 -15.58 -4.85 19.74
C ASP A 6 -16.46 -5.58 20.77
N LYS A 7 -17.78 -5.44 20.71
CA LYS A 7 -18.70 -5.89 21.77
C LYS A 7 -18.72 -7.42 21.96
N LYS A 8 -18.11 -8.18 21.04
CA LYS A 8 -18.03 -9.64 21.04
C LYS A 8 -16.61 -10.23 20.90
N ASP A 9 -15.61 -9.45 20.46
CA ASP A 9 -14.24 -9.93 20.22
C ASP A 9 -13.19 -8.86 20.58
N ALA A 10 -12.10 -9.30 21.20
CA ALA A 10 -10.94 -8.46 21.53
C ALA A 10 -9.76 -8.80 20.61
N ASN A 11 -9.41 -7.89 19.71
CA ASN A 11 -8.23 -8.01 18.86
C ASN A 11 -7.05 -7.25 19.47
N VAL A 12 -5.98 -7.97 19.78
CA VAL A 12 -4.72 -7.42 20.29
C VAL A 12 -3.66 -7.63 19.23
N GLN A 13 -3.04 -6.55 18.77
CA GLN A 13 -1.88 -6.57 17.88
C GLN A 13 -0.69 -5.89 18.58
N LEU A 14 0.38 -6.63 18.74
CA LEU A 14 1.67 -6.17 19.23
C LEU A 14 2.66 -6.26 18.06
N GLU A 15 3.33 -5.16 17.76
CA GLU A 15 4.41 -5.13 16.77
C GLU A 15 5.65 -4.56 17.48
N MET A 16 6.75 -5.30 17.42
CA MET A 16 8.06 -4.92 17.89
C MET A 16 9.01 -4.98 16.71
N ALA A 17 9.66 -3.88 16.37
CA ALA A 17 10.68 -3.87 15.33
C ALA A 17 11.95 -3.22 15.85
N SER A 18 13.07 -3.91 15.69
CA SER A 18 14.41 -3.43 15.98
C SER A 18 15.17 -3.33 14.67
N SER A 19 15.86 -2.22 14.42
CA SER A 19 16.70 -2.07 13.23
C SER A 19 18.08 -1.58 13.64
N VAL A 20 19.10 -2.33 13.24
CA VAL A 20 20.50 -2.01 13.46
C VAL A 20 21.09 -1.61 12.11
N LYS A 21 21.52 -0.36 11.99
CA LYS A 21 22.27 0.11 10.83
C LYS A 21 23.74 -0.24 11.03
N HIS A 22 24.33 -0.95 10.09
CA HIS A 22 25.72 -1.36 10.12
C HIS A 22 26.47 -0.60 9.02
N GLY A 23 27.10 0.52 9.37
CA GLY A 23 27.88 1.34 8.42
C GLY A 23 27.05 2.03 7.32
N GLU A 24 27.76 2.62 6.35
CA GLU A 24 27.15 3.38 5.27
C GLU A 24 26.51 2.42 4.24
N GLY A 25 25.20 2.21 4.39
CA GLY A 25 24.39 1.52 3.39
C GLY A 25 23.98 0.08 3.70
N ARG A 26 24.32 -0.49 4.87
CA ARG A 26 23.76 -1.78 5.31
C ARG A 26 22.88 -1.58 6.53
N SER A 27 21.73 -2.23 6.54
CA SER A 27 20.85 -2.22 7.72
C SER A 27 20.18 -3.57 7.88
N THR A 28 20.30 -4.14 9.06
CA THR A 28 19.62 -5.37 9.45
C THR A 28 18.47 -5.00 10.37
N SER A 29 17.27 -5.46 10.04
CA SER A 29 16.06 -5.23 10.83
C SER A 29 15.48 -6.57 11.25
N LEU A 30 14.97 -6.62 12.47
CA LEU A 30 14.27 -7.74 13.06
C LEU A 30 12.93 -7.22 13.57
N GLY A 31 11.85 -7.69 12.97
CA GLY A 31 10.47 -7.49 13.37
C GLY A 31 9.93 -8.73 14.05
N PHE A 32 9.14 -8.53 15.09
CA PHE A 32 8.32 -9.52 15.76
C PHE A 32 6.93 -8.94 15.86
N GLU A 33 5.95 -9.61 15.28
CA GLU A 33 4.56 -9.25 15.35
C GLU A 33 3.80 -10.38 16.04
N MET A 34 2.89 -10.01 16.93
CA MET A 34 1.98 -10.91 17.60
C MET A 34 0.57 -10.35 17.42
N GLN A 35 -0.32 -11.11 16.79
CA GLN A 35 -1.69 -10.69 16.52
C GLN A 35 -2.68 -11.75 16.98
N ASN A 36 -3.80 -11.33 17.55
CA ASN A 36 -4.90 -12.23 17.88
C ASN A 36 -5.75 -12.51 16.63
N ALA A 37 -5.76 -13.77 16.18
CA ALA A 37 -6.53 -14.23 15.02
C ALA A 37 -7.70 -15.11 15.50
N GLY A 38 -8.72 -14.47 16.08
CA GLY A 38 -9.89 -15.15 16.64
C GLY A 38 -9.58 -15.77 18.02
N LYS A 39 -9.49 -17.10 18.09
CA LYS A 39 -9.14 -17.84 19.33
C LYS A 39 -7.64 -18.13 19.48
N GLU A 40 -6.86 -17.96 18.42
CA GLU A 40 -5.45 -18.34 18.39
C GLU A 40 -4.54 -17.12 18.18
N LEU A 41 -3.33 -17.20 18.72
CA LEU A 41 -2.31 -16.15 18.61
C LEU A 41 -1.39 -16.44 17.42
N ALA A 42 -1.29 -15.47 16.51
CA ALA A 42 -0.35 -15.47 15.40
C ALA A 42 0.95 -14.78 15.84
N TYR A 43 2.09 -15.43 15.66
CA TYR A 43 3.42 -14.92 15.92
C TYR A 43 4.21 -14.88 14.62
N THR A 44 4.56 -13.69 14.15
CA THR A 44 5.35 -13.47 12.95
C THR A 44 6.70 -12.90 13.32
N LEU A 45 7.77 -13.66 13.08
CA LEU A 45 9.14 -13.17 13.16
C LEU A 45 9.62 -12.83 11.75
N ARG A 46 10.06 -11.59 11.53
CA ARG A 46 10.57 -11.11 10.25
C ARG A 46 11.99 -10.58 10.41
N SER A 47 12.96 -11.17 9.72
CA SER A 47 14.27 -10.59 9.54
C SER A 47 14.37 -9.95 8.16
N GLU A 48 14.95 -8.76 8.06
CA GLU A 48 15.15 -8.07 6.80
C GLU A 48 16.52 -7.42 6.78
N THR A 49 17.36 -7.82 5.83
CA THR A 49 18.68 -7.27 5.61
C THR A 49 18.67 -6.45 4.33
N ARG A 50 18.98 -5.16 4.45
CA ARG A 50 19.09 -4.24 3.31
C ARG A 50 20.57 -3.95 3.02
N PHE A 51 20.93 -4.07 1.75
CA PHE A 51 22.25 -3.79 1.21
C PHE A 51 22.16 -2.71 0.12
N ASN A 52 22.79 -1.57 0.38
CA ASN A 52 22.91 -0.48 -0.59
C ASN A 52 24.23 -0.66 -1.35
N SER A 53 24.21 -1.44 -2.44
CA SER A 53 25.45 -1.85 -3.12
C SER A 53 26.03 -0.76 -4.04
N LEU A 54 25.24 0.22 -4.48
CA LEU A 54 25.74 1.39 -5.22
C LEU A 54 24.81 2.60 -5.00
N ARG A 55 25.32 3.81 -5.24
CA ARG A 55 24.61 5.11 -5.13
C ARG A 55 23.22 5.14 -5.82
N LYS A 56 22.93 4.17 -6.69
CA LYS A 56 21.69 4.01 -7.48
C LYS A 56 20.91 2.71 -7.23
N ASN A 57 21.50 1.65 -6.65
CA ASN A 57 20.85 0.33 -6.49
C ASN A 57 20.80 -0.11 -5.02
N LYS A 58 19.60 -0.48 -4.58
CA LYS A 58 19.29 -0.93 -3.22
C LYS A 58 18.70 -2.33 -3.27
N ALA A 59 19.43 -3.32 -2.81
CA ALA A 59 18.91 -4.67 -2.64
C ALA A 59 18.46 -4.87 -1.19
N ALA A 60 17.43 -5.66 -0.98
CA ALA A 60 16.94 -6.10 0.31
C ALA A 60 16.52 -7.55 0.22
N ALA A 61 16.86 -8.32 1.24
CA ALA A 61 16.42 -9.69 1.39
C ALA A 61 15.86 -9.84 2.80
N GLY A 62 14.69 -10.45 2.92
CA GLY A 62 14.03 -10.69 4.19
C GLY A 62 13.51 -12.10 4.28
N LEU A 63 13.63 -12.67 5.46
CA LEU A 63 13.02 -13.94 5.84
C LEU A 63 11.90 -13.63 6.85
N SER A 64 10.79 -14.32 6.74
CA SER A 64 9.68 -14.23 7.69
C SER A 64 9.25 -15.63 8.09
N VAL A 65 8.91 -15.83 9.35
CA VAL A 65 8.38 -17.08 9.88
C VAL A 65 7.13 -16.71 10.66
N THR A 66 5.97 -17.23 10.27
CA THR A 66 4.71 -16.99 10.95
C THR A 66 4.16 -18.30 11.51
N VAL A 67 3.94 -18.31 12.82
CA VAL A 67 3.33 -19.40 13.57
C VAL A 67 1.93 -18.97 13.99
N LEU A 68 0.91 -19.71 13.61
CA LEU A 68 -0.49 -19.47 13.98
C LEU A 68 -1.06 -20.79 14.51
N GLY A 69 -1.20 -20.92 15.83
CA GLY A 69 -1.61 -22.18 16.45
C GLY A 69 -0.65 -23.32 16.09
N ASP A 70 -1.17 -24.33 15.36
CA ASP A 70 -0.41 -25.49 14.86
C ASP A 70 0.16 -25.32 13.43
N LEU A 71 -0.12 -24.19 12.79
CA LEU A 71 0.35 -23.84 11.45
C LEU A 71 1.65 -23.06 11.53
N VAL A 72 2.70 -23.58 10.91
CA VAL A 72 3.98 -22.87 10.74
C VAL A 72 4.17 -22.56 9.27
N SER A 73 4.50 -21.31 8.99
CA SER A 73 4.80 -20.81 7.66
C SER A 73 6.15 -20.09 7.67
N ALA A 74 6.88 -20.22 6.58
CA ALA A 74 8.15 -19.57 6.37
C ALA A 74 8.13 -18.91 4.99
N GLY A 75 8.60 -17.68 4.89
CA GLY A 75 8.62 -16.92 3.66
C GLY A 75 9.95 -16.23 3.45
N LEU A 76 10.37 -16.20 2.20
CA LEU A 76 11.50 -15.43 1.72
C LEU A 76 10.97 -14.31 0.84
N LYS A 77 11.47 -13.10 1.06
CA LYS A 77 11.18 -11.92 0.25
C LYS A 77 12.49 -11.30 -0.19
N VAL A 78 12.62 -11.07 -1.48
CA VAL A 78 13.70 -10.29 -2.08
C VAL A 78 13.08 -9.04 -2.66
N GLU A 79 13.72 -7.91 -2.46
CA GLU A 79 13.32 -6.62 -3.01
C GLU A 79 14.56 -5.94 -3.61
N ASP A 80 14.50 -5.61 -4.88
CA ASP A 80 15.50 -4.79 -5.56
C ASP A 80 14.90 -3.44 -5.93
N LYS A 81 15.59 -2.37 -5.54
CA LYS A 81 15.18 -1.00 -5.76
C LYS A 81 16.23 -0.30 -6.61
N LEU A 82 15.85 -0.03 -7.84
CA LEU A 82 16.66 0.63 -8.85
C LEU A 82 16.25 2.11 -8.95
N ILE A 83 17.18 3.00 -8.63
CA ILE A 83 17.00 4.46 -8.72
C ILE A 83 17.79 4.94 -9.94
N ALA A 84 17.13 5.00 -11.10
CA ALA A 84 17.79 5.45 -12.32
C ALA A 84 18.18 6.94 -12.25
N ASN A 85 17.27 7.79 -11.75
CA ASN A 85 17.45 9.25 -11.64
C ASN A 85 16.67 9.82 -10.44
N LYS A 86 16.93 11.09 -10.05
CA LYS A 86 16.09 11.81 -9.05
C LYS A 86 14.59 11.84 -9.40
N ARG A 87 14.28 11.64 -10.68
CA ARG A 87 12.93 11.61 -11.26
C ARG A 87 12.32 10.21 -11.37
N PHE A 88 13.11 9.15 -11.42
CA PHE A 88 12.58 7.81 -11.70
C PHE A 88 13.19 6.78 -10.76
N ARG A 89 12.31 6.10 -10.05
CA ARG A 89 12.63 5.02 -9.13
C ARG A 89 11.76 3.82 -9.47
N MET A 90 12.36 2.67 -9.63
CA MET A 90 11.67 1.40 -9.74
C MET A 90 12.00 0.55 -8.51
N VAL A 91 11.04 -0.26 -8.08
CA VAL A 91 11.15 -1.22 -6.99
C VAL A 91 10.53 -2.50 -7.49
N MET A 92 11.30 -3.56 -7.57
CA MET A 92 10.82 -4.89 -7.86
C MET A 92 10.95 -5.72 -6.60
N SER A 93 9.94 -6.48 -6.25
CA SER A 93 10.01 -7.47 -5.18
C SER A 93 9.52 -8.81 -5.69
N GLY A 94 10.14 -9.88 -5.20
CA GLY A 94 9.73 -11.24 -5.44
C GLY A 94 9.85 -12.01 -4.14
N GLY A 95 8.96 -12.94 -3.89
CA GLY A 95 8.99 -13.75 -2.69
C GLY A 95 8.26 -15.05 -2.88
N ALA A 96 8.57 -15.99 -1.99
CA ALA A 96 7.86 -17.23 -1.86
C ALA A 96 7.58 -17.45 -0.38
N MET A 97 6.37 -17.86 -0.05
CA MET A 97 6.00 -18.26 1.30
C MET A 97 5.49 -19.70 1.26
N THR A 98 6.01 -20.56 2.13
CA THR A 98 5.52 -21.90 2.32
C THR A 98 4.77 -21.99 3.65
N SER A 99 3.68 -22.75 3.66
CA SER A 99 2.86 -23.02 4.85
C SER A 99 2.40 -24.48 4.78
N ARG A 100 2.65 -25.28 5.83
CA ARG A 100 2.26 -26.71 5.98
C ARG A 100 1.88 -27.46 4.67
N GLY A 101 2.84 -27.57 3.75
CA GLY A 101 2.70 -28.36 2.51
C GLY A 101 2.23 -27.59 1.27
N ASP A 102 1.99 -26.29 1.38
CA ASP A 102 1.61 -25.40 0.29
C ASP A 102 2.64 -24.28 0.12
N VAL A 103 2.74 -23.75 -1.09
CA VAL A 103 3.66 -22.65 -1.41
C VAL A 103 2.91 -21.59 -2.20
N ALA A 104 3.00 -20.36 -1.74
CA ALA A 104 2.55 -19.20 -2.46
C ALA A 104 3.75 -18.40 -2.98
N TYR A 105 3.71 -18.08 -4.27
CA TYR A 105 4.72 -17.28 -4.93
C TYR A 105 4.14 -15.90 -5.21
N GLY A 106 4.93 -14.86 -5.02
CA GLY A 106 4.48 -13.50 -5.21
C GLY A 106 5.55 -12.62 -5.80
N GLY A 107 5.15 -11.71 -6.67
CA GLY A 107 5.98 -10.66 -7.23
C GLY A 107 5.25 -9.34 -7.19
N SER A 108 5.99 -8.25 -7.01
CA SER A 108 5.48 -6.91 -7.22
C SER A 108 6.50 -6.04 -7.94
N LEU A 109 5.99 -5.09 -8.70
CA LEU A 109 6.76 -4.12 -9.44
C LEU A 109 6.13 -2.76 -9.23
N GLU A 110 6.86 -1.84 -8.62
CA GLU A 110 6.43 -0.46 -8.38
C GLU A 110 7.38 0.51 -9.07
N ALA A 111 6.85 1.29 -10.00
CA ALA A 111 7.52 2.40 -10.65
C ALA A 111 7.01 3.73 -10.07
N GLN A 112 7.93 4.60 -9.68
CA GLN A 112 7.67 5.95 -9.19
C GLN A 112 8.35 6.95 -10.11
N LEU A 113 7.54 7.83 -10.70
CA LEU A 113 7.97 8.96 -11.49
C LEU A 113 7.72 10.25 -10.69
N ARG A 114 8.75 11.08 -10.58
CA ARG A 114 8.75 12.38 -9.89
C ARG A 114 9.15 13.45 -10.90
N ASP A 115 8.32 14.48 -11.04
CA ASP A 115 8.61 15.59 -11.95
C ASP A 115 9.55 16.65 -11.31
N ARG A 116 10.25 17.45 -12.13
CA ARG A 116 11.44 18.29 -11.75
C ARG A 116 11.17 19.79 -11.74
N GLU A 117 9.94 20.27 -11.89
CA GLU A 117 9.70 21.71 -11.83
C GLU A 117 9.64 22.23 -10.39
N TYR A 118 10.84 22.50 -9.86
CA TYR A 118 11.08 23.32 -8.66
C TYR A 118 10.70 24.78 -8.99
N PRO A 119 9.87 25.52 -8.22
CA PRO A 119 9.40 25.29 -6.85
C PRO A 119 7.87 25.09 -6.69
N LEU A 120 7.11 24.83 -7.76
CA LEU A 120 5.64 24.95 -7.74
C LEU A 120 4.84 23.64 -7.95
N GLY A 121 5.48 22.53 -8.36
CA GLY A 121 4.72 21.31 -8.70
C GLY A 121 5.49 20.00 -8.45
N GLN A 122 5.50 19.49 -7.22
CA GLN A 122 5.99 18.12 -6.94
C GLN A 122 4.94 17.07 -7.34
N CYS A 123 4.68 16.90 -8.63
CA CYS A 123 3.86 15.77 -9.08
C CYS A 123 4.62 14.45 -8.87
N LEU A 124 4.07 13.55 -8.06
CA LEU A 124 4.56 12.20 -7.83
C LEU A 124 3.53 11.21 -8.37
N SER A 125 3.89 10.49 -9.43
CA SER A 125 3.07 9.42 -9.99
C SER A 125 3.73 8.08 -9.69
N THR A 126 3.05 7.25 -8.92
CA THR A 126 3.44 5.89 -8.56
C THR A 126 2.49 4.92 -9.24
N LEU A 127 3.05 3.92 -9.90
CA LEU A 127 2.35 2.81 -10.54
C LEU A 127 2.95 1.54 -9.98
N GLY A 128 2.14 0.73 -9.31
CA GLY A 128 2.53 -0.58 -8.79
C GLY A 128 1.65 -1.67 -9.36
N LEU A 129 2.26 -2.81 -9.64
CA LEU A 129 1.63 -4.04 -10.06
C LEU A 129 2.09 -5.13 -9.09
N SER A 130 1.21 -6.06 -8.74
CA SER A 130 1.52 -7.20 -7.91
C SER A 130 0.82 -8.42 -8.47
N VAL A 131 1.51 -9.55 -8.46
CA VAL A 131 0.98 -10.85 -8.83
C VAL A 131 1.32 -11.80 -7.69
N MET A 132 0.35 -12.60 -7.26
CA MET A 132 0.54 -13.60 -6.23
C MET A 132 -0.23 -14.85 -6.65
N ASP A 133 0.46 -15.97 -6.71
CA ASP A 133 -0.12 -17.27 -6.97
C ASP A 133 -0.08 -18.07 -5.66
N TRP A 134 -1.24 -18.52 -5.21
CA TRP A 134 -1.34 -19.42 -4.06
C TRP A 134 -2.31 -20.55 -4.42
N HIS A 135 -1.81 -21.78 -4.49
CA HIS A 135 -2.63 -22.98 -4.72
C HIS A 135 -3.58 -22.88 -5.94
N GLY A 136 -3.15 -22.20 -7.01
CA GLY A 136 -3.95 -21.96 -8.20
C GLY A 136 -4.92 -20.78 -8.13
N ASP A 137 -4.98 -20.04 -7.01
CA ASP A 137 -5.65 -18.74 -6.90
C ASP A 137 -4.66 -17.61 -7.24
N LEU A 138 -4.69 -17.18 -8.50
CA LEU A 138 -3.86 -16.08 -8.99
C LEU A 138 -4.50 -14.71 -8.64
N ALA A 139 -3.92 -14.04 -7.66
CA ALA A 139 -4.26 -12.67 -7.28
C ALA A 139 -3.38 -11.67 -8.04
N ILE A 140 -3.99 -10.86 -8.90
CA ILE A 140 -3.32 -9.76 -9.61
C ILE A 140 -3.86 -8.44 -9.07
N GLY A 141 -2.96 -7.57 -8.62
CA GLY A 141 -3.27 -6.24 -8.11
C GLY A 141 -2.54 -5.14 -8.89
N GLY A 142 -3.23 -4.03 -9.14
CA GLY A 142 -2.67 -2.79 -9.61
C GLY A 142 -2.90 -1.69 -8.59
N ASN A 143 -1.88 -0.88 -8.32
CA ASN A 143 -1.99 0.34 -7.55
C ASN A 143 -1.47 1.50 -8.40
N ILE A 144 -2.21 2.59 -8.38
CA ILE A 144 -1.89 3.82 -9.06
C ILE A 144 -2.05 4.90 -8.00
N GLN A 145 -1.07 5.77 -7.87
CA GLN A 145 -1.14 6.91 -6.97
C GLN A 145 -0.56 8.11 -7.69
N SER A 146 -1.33 9.18 -7.78
CA SER A 146 -0.90 10.46 -8.31
C SER A 146 -1.03 11.50 -7.21
N GLN A 147 0.09 12.07 -6.79
CA GLN A 147 0.14 13.16 -5.83
C GLN A 147 0.50 14.44 -6.58
N VAL A 148 -0.36 15.44 -6.52
CA VAL A 148 -0.18 16.73 -7.17
C VAL A 148 -0.38 17.83 -6.11
N PRO A 149 0.69 18.53 -5.70
CA PRO A 149 0.53 19.74 -4.91
C PRO A 149 -0.06 20.84 -5.79
N ILE A 150 -1.14 21.45 -5.33
CA ILE A 150 -1.80 22.59 -5.96
C ILE A 150 -1.43 23.82 -5.11
N GLY A 151 -0.38 24.55 -5.50
CA GLY A 151 0.04 25.79 -4.83
C GLY A 151 0.80 25.62 -3.50
N ARG A 152 0.80 26.67 -2.65
CA ARG A 152 1.63 26.74 -1.42
C ARG A 152 1.10 25.94 -0.23
N SER A 153 -0.17 25.54 -0.20
CA SER A 153 -0.82 24.94 0.98
C SER A 153 -1.82 23.80 0.66
N SER A 154 -1.99 23.41 -0.60
CA SER A 154 -2.95 22.35 -0.96
C SER A 154 -2.23 21.19 -1.64
N ASN A 155 -2.45 19.97 -1.13
CA ASN A 155 -1.91 18.73 -1.69
C ASN A 155 -3.06 17.82 -2.09
N LEU A 156 -3.18 17.52 -3.38
CA LEU A 156 -4.12 16.54 -3.88
C LEU A 156 -3.40 15.21 -4.07
N VAL A 157 -3.98 14.13 -3.57
CA VAL A 157 -3.47 12.76 -3.68
C VAL A 157 -4.60 11.89 -4.17
N ALA A 158 -4.57 11.52 -5.44
CA ALA A 158 -5.42 10.50 -6.00
C ALA A 158 -4.73 9.13 -5.86
N ARG A 159 -5.47 8.11 -5.45
CA ARG A 159 -5.03 6.72 -5.39
C ARG A 159 -6.13 5.86 -5.98
N ALA A 160 -5.78 5.00 -6.92
CA ALA A 160 -6.64 3.94 -7.43
C ALA A 160 -5.95 2.61 -7.17
N ASN A 161 -6.63 1.69 -6.52
CA ASN A 161 -6.20 0.32 -6.34
C ASN A 161 -7.23 -0.59 -6.99
N LEU A 162 -6.74 -1.52 -7.79
CA LEU A 162 -7.52 -2.51 -8.51
C LEU A 162 -6.95 -3.87 -8.11
N ASN A 163 -7.81 -4.83 -7.80
CA ASN A 163 -7.40 -6.19 -7.51
C ASN A 163 -8.36 -7.17 -8.19
N ASN A 164 -7.83 -8.27 -8.72
CA ASN A 164 -8.57 -9.32 -9.41
C ASN A 164 -9.62 -10.01 -8.52
N ARG A 165 -9.52 -9.84 -7.19
CA ARG A 165 -10.52 -10.29 -6.21
C ARG A 165 -11.75 -9.39 -6.09
N GLY A 166 -12.02 -8.54 -7.09
CA GLY A 166 -13.20 -7.66 -7.15
C GLY A 166 -13.14 -6.43 -6.24
N ALA A 167 -12.01 -6.18 -5.57
CA ALA A 167 -11.81 -5.02 -4.70
C ALA A 167 -11.13 -3.89 -5.49
N GLY A 168 -11.94 -2.97 -6.03
CA GLY A 168 -11.48 -1.71 -6.58
C GLY A 168 -11.69 -0.58 -5.57
N GLN A 169 -10.62 0.08 -5.13
CA GLN A 169 -10.70 1.24 -4.25
C GLN A 169 -10.12 2.46 -4.93
N VAL A 170 -10.93 3.51 -5.08
CA VAL A 170 -10.46 4.84 -5.48
C VAL A 170 -10.54 5.75 -4.26
N SER A 171 -9.43 6.36 -3.90
CA SER A 171 -9.31 7.31 -2.80
C SER A 171 -8.74 8.60 -3.34
N ILE A 172 -9.43 9.71 -3.09
CA ILE A 172 -8.93 11.04 -3.39
C ILE A 172 -8.79 11.75 -2.04
N ARG A 173 -7.55 12.04 -1.66
CA ARG A 173 -7.22 12.80 -0.46
C ARG A 173 -6.81 14.19 -0.89
N VAL A 174 -7.56 15.19 -0.47
CA VAL A 174 -7.19 16.60 -0.65
C VAL A 174 -6.85 17.15 0.73
N ASN A 175 -5.58 17.48 0.95
CA ASN A 175 -5.11 18.12 2.16
C ASN A 175 -4.99 19.61 1.88
N SER A 176 -5.89 20.41 2.41
CA SER A 176 -5.91 21.86 2.23
C SER A 176 -6.29 22.50 3.57
N SER A 177 -5.71 23.67 3.85
CA SER A 177 -6.12 24.49 5.00
C SER A 177 -7.63 24.78 4.94
N GLU A 178 -8.25 24.99 6.10
CA GLU A 178 -9.68 24.94 6.52
C GLU A 178 -10.73 25.47 5.52
N GLN A 179 -10.32 26.30 4.56
CA GLN A 179 -11.15 26.93 3.54
C GLN A 179 -11.69 25.97 2.46
N LEU A 180 -10.98 24.89 2.13
CA LEU A 180 -11.40 23.99 1.03
C LEU A 180 -12.39 22.90 1.48
N GLN A 181 -12.36 22.53 2.76
CA GLN A 181 -13.36 21.63 3.34
C GLN A 181 -14.74 22.31 3.34
N LEU A 182 -14.80 23.61 3.65
CA LEU A 182 -15.99 24.45 3.50
C LEU A 182 -16.42 24.59 2.04
N ALA A 183 -15.48 24.78 1.10
CA ALA A 183 -15.79 24.87 -0.31
C ALA A 183 -16.35 23.56 -0.90
N ILE A 184 -15.80 22.40 -0.55
CA ILE A 184 -16.33 21.09 -0.98
C ILE A 184 -17.72 20.86 -0.39
N VAL A 185 -17.94 21.16 0.90
CA VAL A 185 -19.28 21.08 1.52
C VAL A 185 -20.29 21.99 0.80
N ALA A 186 -19.86 23.16 0.33
CA ALA A 186 -20.69 24.07 -0.47
C ALA A 186 -20.88 23.62 -1.93
N LEU A 187 -19.92 22.89 -2.51
CA LEU A 187 -19.97 22.41 -3.90
C LEU A 187 -20.79 21.13 -4.07
N VAL A 188 -20.83 20.26 -3.05
CA VAL A 188 -21.64 19.02 -3.04
C VAL A 188 -23.13 19.27 -3.37
N PRO A 189 -23.83 20.26 -2.77
CA PRO A 189 -25.21 20.56 -3.13
C PRO A 189 -25.35 21.13 -4.55
N LEU A 190 -24.36 21.86 -5.06
CA LEU A 190 -24.35 22.36 -6.45
C LEU A 190 -24.17 21.23 -7.47
N PHE A 191 -23.28 20.29 -7.19
CA PHE A 191 -23.12 19.08 -8.01
C PHE A 191 -24.37 18.20 -7.98
N LYS A 192 -25.03 18.04 -6.83
CA LYS A 192 -26.34 17.37 -6.76
C LYS A 192 -27.39 18.08 -7.61
N LYS A 193 -27.44 19.41 -7.57
CA LYS A 193 -28.35 20.21 -8.42
C LYS A 193 -28.06 20.05 -9.91
N LEU A 194 -26.78 20.05 -10.31
CA LEU A 194 -26.36 19.85 -11.70
C LEU A 194 -26.61 18.43 -12.19
N LEU A 195 -26.32 17.40 -11.40
CA LEU A 195 -26.65 16.01 -11.73
C LEU A 195 -28.16 15.80 -11.86
N SER A 196 -28.95 16.47 -11.01
CA SER A 196 -30.41 16.49 -11.13
C SER A 196 -30.91 17.26 -12.36
N TYR A 197 -30.10 18.17 -12.92
CA TYR A 197 -30.40 18.93 -14.14
C TYR A 197 -29.95 18.18 -15.41
N CYS A 198 -28.81 17.48 -15.34
CA CYS A 198 -28.25 16.62 -16.40
C CYS A 198 -28.84 15.21 -16.42
N SER A 199 -29.77 14.89 -15.52
CA SER A 199 -30.65 13.72 -15.65
C SER A 199 -31.92 14.16 -16.35
N PRO A 200 -31.98 14.21 -17.70
CA PRO A 200 -33.25 14.38 -18.38
C PRO A 200 -34.08 13.12 -18.11
N GLN A 201 -35.16 13.30 -17.35
CA GLN A 201 -36.48 12.92 -17.85
C GLN A 201 -36.55 11.51 -18.51
N GLN A 202 -36.36 10.46 -17.71
CA GLN A 202 -36.96 9.16 -18.03
C GLN A 202 -37.74 8.67 -16.82
N MET A 203 -39.05 8.95 -16.86
CA MET A 203 -40.17 8.05 -16.51
C MET A 203 -41.43 8.92 -16.33
N GLN A 204 -42.06 9.28 -17.45
CA GLN A 204 -43.48 9.64 -17.46
C GLN A 204 -44.13 8.98 -18.67
N TYR A 205 -44.69 7.79 -18.46
CA TYR A 205 -45.83 7.12 -19.14
C TYR A 205 -45.91 5.71 -18.54
N GLY A 206 -46.98 5.24 -17.93
CA GLY A 206 -48.30 5.82 -17.73
C GLY A 206 -49.14 4.97 -16.76
N GLN A 207 -50.33 5.52 -16.50
CA GLN A 207 -51.53 4.98 -15.83
C GLN A 207 -51.37 4.20 -14.53
#